data_AF-T1HP64-F1
#
_entry.id   AF-T1HP64-F1
#
_cell.length_a   1.000
_cell.length_b   1.000
_cell.length_c   1.000
_cell.angle_alpha   90.00
_cell.angle_beta   90.00
_cell.angle_gamma   90.00
#
_symmetry.space_group_name_H-M   'P 1'
#
loop_
_entity.id
_entity.type
_entity.pdbx_description
1 polymer ?
#
loop_
_entity_poly.entity_id
_entity_poly.type
_entity_poly.pdbx_seq_one_letter_code
_entity_poly.pdbx_strand_id
1 'polypeptide(L)'
;MNKLVLFLYLTALICGSVLVVSEEASVPETTNGCVCGAMSGETPDEPLLEHHFHLDFGCDENGGQICRNLCVALAEAVKLAGVGPELLCKAGSEESEINTNIYSKNCDGSYEHSGIAYIHPLCCKNQEPIECESPKK
;
A
#
# COMPACT_ATOMS: atom_id res chain seq x y z
N MET A 1 -42.20 18.98 35.70
CA MET A 1 -41.70 18.39 34.44
C MET A 1 -42.32 17.03 34.25
N ASN A 2 -43.13 16.89 33.21
CA ASN A 2 -44.01 15.73 33.02
C ASN A 2 -43.17 14.52 32.57
N LYS A 3 -43.08 13.48 33.41
CA LYS A 3 -42.25 12.28 33.13
C LYS A 3 -42.61 11.61 31.79
N LEU A 4 -43.87 11.77 31.35
CA LEU A 4 -44.35 11.28 30.06
C LEU A 4 -43.63 11.92 28.86
N VAL A 5 -43.28 13.20 28.94
CA VAL A 5 -42.57 13.92 27.87
C VAL A 5 -41.12 13.47 27.77
N LEU A 6 -40.49 13.17 28.92
CA LEU A 6 -39.11 12.69 28.96
C LEU A 6 -38.99 11.29 28.34
N PHE A 7 -40.00 10.43 28.55
CA PHE A 7 -40.03 9.09 27.96
C PHE A 7 -40.20 9.10 26.43
N LEU A 8 -40.98 10.05 25.88
CA LEU A 8 -41.15 10.18 24.43
C LEU A 8 -39.88 10.68 23.71
N TYR A 9 -39.07 11.50 24.37
CA TYR A 9 -37.77 11.94 23.83
C TYR A 9 -36.74 10.81 23.80
N LEU A 10 -36.76 9.93 24.81
CA LEU A 10 -35.82 8.80 24.90
C LEU A 10 -36.11 7.70 23.88
N THR A 11 -37.37 7.47 23.52
CA THR A 11 -37.72 6.45 22.50
C THR A 11 -37.41 6.92 21.07
N ALA A 12 -37.51 8.21 20.79
CA ALA A 12 -37.13 8.77 19.48
C ALA A 12 -35.62 8.65 19.18
N LEU A 13 -34.78 8.66 20.22
CA LEU A 13 -33.32 8.51 20.11
C LEU A 13 -32.87 7.08 19.73
N ILE A 14 -33.70 6.07 19.96
CA ILE A 14 -33.33 4.65 19.77
C ILE A 14 -33.73 4.12 18.37
N CYS A 15 -34.66 4.78 17.66
CA CYS A 15 -35.06 4.39 16.30
C CYS A 15 -34.26 5.09 15.18
N GLY A 16 -33.26 5.91 15.53
CA GLY A 16 -32.48 6.71 14.57
C GLY A 16 -31.31 5.97 13.91
N SER A 17 -31.02 4.72 14.28
CA SER A 17 -30.02 3.88 13.60
C SER A 17 -30.61 3.33 12.31
N VAL A 18 -30.81 4.26 11.38
CA VAL A 18 -31.02 4.01 9.96
C VAL A 18 -29.98 2.98 9.49
N LEU A 19 -30.50 1.97 8.80
CA LEU A 19 -29.77 1.01 7.99
C LEU A 19 -28.79 1.77 7.08
N VAL A 20 -27.53 1.90 7.49
CA VAL A 20 -26.44 2.11 6.54
C VAL A 20 -26.04 0.72 6.07
N VAL A 21 -26.81 0.18 5.12
CA VAL A 21 -26.26 -0.82 4.21
C VAL A 21 -25.18 -0.06 3.46
N SER A 22 -23.92 -0.28 3.87
CA SER A 22 -22.77 0.08 3.06
C SER A 22 -22.88 -0.78 1.81
N GLU A 23 -23.46 -0.21 0.75
CA GLU A 23 -23.30 -0.75 -0.58
C GLU A 23 -21.80 -0.65 -0.85
N GLU A 24 -21.09 -1.77 -0.64
CA GLU A 24 -19.73 -1.96 -1.13
C GLU A 24 -19.84 -1.74 -2.63
N ALA A 25 -19.60 -0.51 -3.08
CA ALA A 25 -19.53 -0.18 -4.48
C ALA A 25 -18.42 -1.05 -5.05
N SER A 26 -18.79 -2.16 -5.67
CA SER A 26 -17.87 -2.97 -6.45
C SER A 26 -17.44 -2.11 -7.63
N VAL A 27 -16.36 -1.37 -7.43
CA VAL A 27 -15.64 -0.72 -8.51
C VAL A 27 -15.30 -1.84 -9.48
N PRO A 28 -15.84 -1.84 -10.71
CA PRO A 28 -15.46 -2.85 -11.68
C PRO A 28 -13.94 -2.83 -11.80
N GLU A 29 -13.29 -4.00 -11.83
CA GLU A 29 -11.87 -4.10 -12.13
C GLU A 29 -11.62 -3.48 -13.51
N THR A 30 -11.38 -2.19 -13.52
CA THR A 30 -10.90 -1.52 -14.71
C THR A 30 -9.47 -1.98 -14.87
N THR A 31 -9.18 -2.59 -16.02
CA THR A 31 -7.84 -2.85 -16.56
C THR A 31 -6.96 -1.59 -16.65
N ASN A 32 -7.49 -0.45 -16.21
CA ASN A 32 -6.83 0.85 -16.05
C ASN A 32 -6.51 1.04 -14.56
N GLY A 33 -5.32 0.64 -14.14
CA GLY A 33 -4.89 0.78 -12.75
C GLY A 33 -3.39 0.97 -12.64
N CYS A 34 -2.94 1.72 -11.64
CA CYS A 34 -1.52 1.79 -11.29
C CYS A 34 -1.21 0.71 -10.26
N VAL A 35 -0.17 -0.08 -10.49
CA VAL A 35 0.35 -1.02 -9.51
C VAL A 35 1.75 -0.60 -9.10
N CYS A 36 1.96 -0.51 -7.79
CA CYS A 36 3.28 -0.26 -7.20
C CYS A 36 3.80 -1.56 -6.60
N GLY A 37 4.96 -2.02 -7.06
CA GLY A 37 5.63 -3.22 -6.58
C GLY A 37 6.90 -2.88 -5.81
N ALA A 38 7.07 -3.44 -4.62
CA ALA A 38 8.35 -3.49 -3.92
C ALA A 38 9.03 -4.82 -4.21
N MET A 39 10.26 -4.77 -4.70
CA MET A 39 11.02 -5.91 -5.24
C MET A 39 12.42 -5.94 -4.64
N SER A 40 13.02 -7.14 -4.49
CA SER A 40 14.33 -7.30 -3.82
C SER A 40 15.54 -7.08 -4.76
N GLY A 41 15.30 -6.94 -6.06
CA GLY A 41 16.33 -6.81 -7.09
C GLY A 41 16.34 -5.48 -7.86
N GLU A 42 17.48 -5.20 -8.49
CA GLU A 42 17.67 -4.05 -9.40
C GLU A 42 16.95 -4.22 -10.76
N THR A 43 16.51 -5.44 -11.07
CA THR A 43 15.64 -5.74 -12.20
C THR A 43 14.26 -6.18 -11.69
N PRO A 44 13.17 -5.90 -12.42
CA PRO A 44 11.85 -6.34 -12.01
C PRO A 44 11.80 -7.86 -11.86
N ASP A 45 11.46 -8.33 -10.66
CA ASP A 45 11.25 -9.74 -10.31
C ASP A 45 9.86 -9.93 -9.70
N GLU A 46 9.64 -11.02 -8.97
CA GLU A 46 8.39 -11.23 -8.25
C GLU A 46 8.30 -10.22 -7.08
N PRO A 47 7.26 -9.36 -7.05
CA PRO A 47 7.15 -8.35 -6.01
C PRO A 47 6.87 -8.98 -4.65
N LEU A 48 7.63 -8.53 -3.65
CA LEU A 48 7.41 -8.84 -2.25
C LEU A 48 6.08 -8.24 -1.76
N LEU A 49 5.80 -7.01 -2.21
CA LEU A 49 4.57 -6.30 -1.85
C LEU A 49 4.04 -5.57 -3.08
N GLU A 50 2.75 -5.70 -3.34
CA GLU A 50 2.05 -4.95 -4.37
C GLU A 50 0.95 -4.08 -3.76
N HIS A 51 0.77 -2.90 -4.32
CA HIS A 51 -0.34 -2.03 -4.03
C HIS A 51 -1.02 -1.56 -5.31
N HIS A 52 -2.34 -1.73 -5.38
CA HIS A 52 -3.16 -1.40 -6.54
C HIS A 52 -3.95 -0.12 -6.29
N PHE A 53 -3.73 0.88 -7.15
CA PHE A 53 -4.54 2.08 -7.21
C PHE A 53 -5.59 1.96 -8.31
N HIS A 54 -6.86 2.01 -7.91
CA HIS A 54 -8.02 2.01 -8.81
C HIS A 54 -8.37 3.45 -9.22
N LEU A 55 -7.42 4.13 -9.86
CA LEU A 55 -7.60 5.50 -10.37
C LEU A 55 -7.47 5.48 -11.89
N ASP A 56 -8.42 6.11 -12.57
CA ASP A 56 -8.40 6.22 -14.03
C ASP A 56 -7.66 7.50 -14.46
N PHE A 57 -6.44 7.34 -14.95
CA PHE A 57 -5.63 8.39 -15.58
C PHE A 57 -5.10 7.97 -16.96
N GLY A 58 -5.68 6.91 -17.54
CA GLY A 58 -5.29 6.36 -18.84
C GLY A 58 -4.03 5.48 -18.82
N CYS A 59 -3.86 4.70 -19.90
CA CYS A 59 -2.73 3.78 -20.10
C CYS A 59 -1.64 4.34 -21.04
N ASP A 60 -1.66 5.65 -21.30
CA ASP A 60 -0.66 6.31 -22.15
C ASP A 60 0.60 6.70 -21.36
N GLU A 61 1.56 7.35 -22.04
CA GLU A 61 2.81 7.82 -21.43
C GLU A 61 2.56 8.77 -20.24
N ASN A 62 1.57 9.66 -20.35
CA ASN A 62 1.22 10.56 -19.27
C ASN A 62 0.65 9.80 -18.06
N GLY A 63 -0.21 8.81 -18.32
CA GLY A 63 -0.69 7.89 -17.29
C GLY A 63 0.45 7.09 -16.63
N GLY A 64 1.43 6.66 -17.42
CA GLY A 64 2.65 6.01 -16.92
C GLY A 64 3.44 6.90 -15.96
N GLN A 65 3.64 8.17 -16.31
CA GLN A 65 4.32 9.14 -15.44
C GLN A 65 3.54 9.41 -14.15
N ILE A 66 2.21 9.50 -14.22
CA ILE A 66 1.36 9.65 -13.04
C ILE A 66 1.48 8.44 -12.13
N CYS A 67 1.37 7.23 -12.68
CA CYS A 67 1.52 5.98 -11.92
C CYS A 67 2.89 5.90 -11.23
N ARG A 68 3.97 6.20 -11.97
CA ARG A 68 5.32 6.26 -11.42
C ARG A 68 5.41 7.22 -10.24
N ASN A 69 4.93 8.46 -10.38
CA ASN A 69 4.98 9.47 -9.33
C ASN A 69 4.13 9.07 -8.11
N LEU A 70 3.03 8.34 -8.32
CA LEU A 70 2.20 7.83 -7.24
C LEU A 70 2.93 6.75 -6.42
N CYS A 71 3.65 5.83 -7.09
CA CYS A 71 4.47 4.84 -6.41
C CYS A 71 5.64 5.48 -5.63
N VAL A 72 6.25 6.51 -6.19
CA VAL A 72 7.28 7.31 -5.50
C VAL A 72 6.70 7.93 -4.22
N ALA A 73 5.56 8.60 -4.32
CA ALA A 73 4.91 9.25 -3.18
C ALA A 73 4.49 8.24 -2.09
N LEU A 74 3.98 7.08 -2.49
CA LEU A 74 3.62 6.00 -1.56
C LEU A 74 4.87 5.49 -0.81
N ALA A 75 5.95 5.21 -1.53
CA ALA A 75 7.19 4.73 -0.93
C ALA A 75 7.79 5.76 0.05
N GLU A 76 7.76 7.05 -0.31
CA GLU A 76 8.19 8.13 0.58
C GLU A 76 7.30 8.25 1.82
N ALA A 77 5.97 8.14 1.66
CA ALA A 77 5.04 8.18 2.79
C ALA A 77 5.27 7.03 3.76
N VAL A 78 5.48 5.81 3.24
CA VAL A 78 5.81 4.62 4.06
C VAL A 78 7.14 4.79 4.78
N LYS A 79 8.15 5.35 4.09
CA LYS A 79 9.45 5.68 4.69
C LYS A 79 9.29 6.68 5.84
N LEU A 80 8.54 7.75 5.63
CA LEU A 80 8.29 8.80 6.64
C LEU A 80 7.47 8.29 7.83
N ALA A 81 6.52 7.39 7.59
CA ALA A 81 5.75 6.74 8.63
C ALA A 81 6.58 5.75 9.47
N GLY A 82 7.77 5.35 9.00
CA GLY A 82 8.67 4.42 9.71
C GLY A 82 8.24 2.96 9.66
N VAL A 83 7.19 2.61 8.91
CA VAL A 83 6.62 1.25 8.87
C VAL A 83 7.17 0.38 7.73
N GLY A 84 7.97 0.96 6.82
CA GLY A 84 8.54 0.26 5.67
C GLY A 84 9.30 -1.03 6.02
N PRO A 85 10.27 -1.00 6.94
CA PRO A 85 11.04 -2.19 7.32
C PRO A 85 10.17 -3.36 7.80
N GLU A 86 9.17 -3.09 8.64
CA GLU A 86 8.27 -4.14 9.14
C GLU A 86 7.41 -4.74 8.04
N LEU A 87 6.89 -3.91 7.12
CA LEU A 87 6.08 -4.40 6.00
C LEU A 87 6.89 -5.30 5.08
N LEU A 88 8.14 -4.93 4.78
CA LEU A 88 9.01 -5.69 3.90
C LEU A 88 9.46 -7.01 4.55
N CYS A 89 9.82 -7.03 5.84
CA CYS A 89 10.21 -8.26 6.51
C CYS A 89 9.04 -9.24 6.69
N LYS A 90 7.80 -8.74 6.87
CA LYS A 90 6.60 -9.59 6.92
C LYS A 90 6.27 -10.21 5.56
N ALA A 91 6.56 -9.49 4.48
CA ALA A 91 6.36 -9.96 3.11
C ALA A 91 7.47 -10.91 2.62
N GLY A 92 8.68 -10.79 3.17
CA GLY A 92 9.83 -11.62 2.84
C GLY A 92 9.86 -12.99 3.55
N SER A 93 10.96 -13.72 3.31
CA SER A 93 11.25 -14.99 4.00
C SER A 93 11.74 -14.76 5.44
N GLU A 94 11.64 -15.80 6.29
CA GLU A 94 12.00 -15.74 7.72
C GLU A 94 13.39 -15.15 7.99
N GLU A 95 14.39 -15.51 7.17
CA GLU A 95 15.71 -14.88 7.17
C GLU A 95 16.01 -14.38 5.76
N SER A 96 16.17 -13.07 5.60
CA SER A 96 16.42 -12.45 4.29
C SER A 96 17.21 -11.15 4.41
N GLU A 97 17.98 -10.86 3.37
CA GLU A 97 18.60 -9.55 3.12
C GLU A 97 17.91 -8.96 1.88
N ILE A 98 17.19 -7.85 2.08
CA ILE A 98 16.30 -7.26 1.08
C ILE A 98 16.89 -5.94 0.59
N ASN A 99 17.14 -5.85 -0.72
CA ASN A 99 17.51 -4.60 -1.39
C ASN A 99 16.30 -4.04 -2.13
N THR A 100 15.47 -3.28 -1.41
CA THR A 100 14.17 -2.88 -1.96
C THR A 100 14.29 -1.82 -3.05
N ASN A 101 13.79 -2.17 -4.24
CA ASN A 101 13.54 -1.27 -5.35
C ASN A 101 12.03 -1.14 -5.55
N ILE A 102 11.58 0.06 -5.94
CA ILE A 102 10.18 0.33 -6.18
C ILE A 102 9.93 0.41 -7.68
N TYR A 103 8.97 -0.38 -8.16
CA TYR A 103 8.54 -0.42 -9.55
C TYR A 103 7.10 0.03 -9.68
N SER A 104 6.77 0.60 -10.84
CA SER A 104 5.42 0.97 -11.23
C SER A 104 5.02 0.19 -12.47
N LYS A 105 3.78 -0.29 -12.50
CA LYS A 105 3.14 -0.90 -13.67
C LYS A 105 1.86 -0.15 -13.95
N ASN A 106 1.75 0.42 -15.14
CA ASN A 106 0.52 1.08 -15.59
C ASN A 106 -0.31 0.10 -16.42
N CYS A 107 -1.56 -0.14 -16.01
CA CYS A 107 -2.48 -1.07 -16.65
C CYS A 107 -1.85 -2.46 -16.82
N ASP A 108 -2.04 -3.09 -17.98
CA ASP A 108 -1.41 -4.38 -18.35
C ASP A 108 0.03 -4.23 -18.88
N GLY A 109 0.69 -3.10 -18.57
CA GLY A 109 2.07 -2.83 -18.96
C GLY A 109 3.09 -3.70 -18.22
N SER A 110 4.37 -3.47 -18.50
CA SER A 110 5.48 -4.07 -17.75
C SER A 110 5.84 -3.22 -16.54
N TYR A 111 6.47 -3.83 -15.54
CA TYR A 111 7.06 -3.09 -14.43
C TYR A 111 8.24 -2.22 -14.91
N GLU A 112 8.21 -0.95 -14.53
CA GLU A 112 9.26 0.02 -14.78
C GLU A 112 9.81 0.56 -13.46
N HIS A 113 11.12 0.77 -13.39
CA HIS A 113 11.76 1.26 -12.18
C HIS A 113 11.29 2.69 -11.87
N SER A 114 10.80 2.93 -10.64
CA SER A 114 10.25 4.24 -10.25
C SER A 114 11.34 5.31 -10.07
N GLY A 115 12.60 4.90 -9.92
CA GLY A 115 13.73 5.76 -9.59
C GLY A 115 14.05 5.80 -8.09
N ILE A 116 13.28 5.10 -7.26
CA ILE A 116 13.60 4.89 -5.84
C ILE A 116 14.26 3.53 -5.65
N ALA A 117 15.48 3.55 -5.11
CA ALA A 117 16.19 2.40 -4.62
C ALA A 117 16.57 2.63 -3.15
N TYR A 118 16.40 1.62 -2.30
CA TYR A 118 16.99 1.63 -0.96
C TYR A 118 18.48 1.32 -1.06
N ILE A 119 19.29 2.24 -0.55
CA ILE A 119 20.76 2.20 -0.68
C ILE A 119 21.40 1.27 0.36
N HIS A 120 20.65 0.89 1.39
CA HIS A 120 21.12 0.00 2.44
C HIS A 120 20.22 -1.24 2.48
N PRO A 121 20.81 -2.45 2.58
CA PRO A 121 20.04 -3.66 2.72
C PRO A 121 19.23 -3.64 4.02
N LEU A 122 18.02 -4.17 3.95
CA LEU A 122 17.19 -4.48 5.10
C LEU A 122 17.39 -5.95 5.46
N CYS A 123 17.84 -6.23 6.67
CA CYS A 123 17.96 -7.60 7.16
C CYS A 123 16.74 -7.97 8.01
N CYS A 124 16.20 -9.14 7.75
CA CYS A 124 15.02 -9.66 8.41
C CYS A 124 15.35 -10.98 9.11
N LYS A 125 14.83 -11.15 10.33
CA LYS A 125 14.88 -12.42 11.05
C LYS A 125 13.56 -12.65 11.77
N ASN A 126 12.97 -13.83 11.58
CA ASN A 126 11.63 -14.15 12.07
C ASN A 126 10.58 -13.10 11.63
N GLN A 127 10.70 -12.61 10.39
CA GLN A 127 9.82 -11.57 9.81
C GLN A 127 9.87 -10.20 10.54
N GLU A 128 10.88 -9.96 11.37
CA GLU A 128 11.14 -8.69 12.02
C GLU A 128 12.44 -8.05 11.50
N PRO A 129 12.50 -6.71 11.41
CA PRO A 129 13.70 -6.00 10.97
C PRO A 129 14.79 -6.09 12.04
N ILE A 130 16.01 -6.43 11.62
CA ILE A 130 17.21 -6.49 12.45
C ILE A 130 18.33 -5.64 11.84
N GLU A 131 19.36 -5.36 12.63
CA GLU A 131 20.59 -4.76 12.11
C GLU A 131 21.33 -5.79 11.25
N CYS A 132 21.71 -5.40 10.03
CA CYS A 132 22.50 -6.25 9.16
C CYS A 132 23.90 -6.48 9.75
N GLU A 133 24.39 -7.72 9.67
CA GLU A 133 25.79 -7.99 9.99
C GLU A 133 26.67 -7.18 9.05
N SER A 134 27.51 -6.29 9.61
CA SER A 134 28.46 -5.53 8.80
C SER A 134 29.34 -6.48 8.00
N PRO A 135 29.63 -6.20 6.71
CA PRO A 135 30.40 -7.10 5.87
C PRO A 135 31.74 -7.41 6.54
N LYS A 136 32.02 -8.70 6.75
CA LYS A 136 33.32 -9.13 7.27
C LYS A 136 34.39 -8.69 6.27
N LYS A 137 35.20 -7.72 6.70
CA LYS A 137 36.33 -7.17 5.95
C LYS A 137 37.40 -8.22 5.68
#